data_AF-A0A181Z7W8-F1
#
_entry.id   AF-A0A181Z7W8-F1
#
_cell.length_a   1.000
_cell.length_b   1.000
_cell.length_c   1.000
_cell.angle_alpha   90.00
_cell.angle_beta   90.00
_cell.angle_gamma   90.00
#
_symmetry.space_group_name_H-M   'P 1'
#
loop_
_entity.id
_entity.type
_entity.pdbx_description
1 polymer ?
#
loop_
_entity_poly.entity_id
_entity_poly.type
_entity_poly.pdbx_seq_one_letter_code
_entity_poly.pdbx_strand_id
1 'polypeptide(L)'
;MVVWIVIGAVLLVSVVLIAVEGRIMHKPESERSDRERRFMRADRAVGRANQSYARSIAPWLVVGLAVVGLAITIPFWAEGKTGAAAGLTAFFLVFGVGAVVFWALVLRKRGPGSAWREDQDRQQREADAAGRPRWFVSVKAGWLLGGMFTAIGVVALVTSLISGGGFVTASILLAVGILFLVMVVMQQQAEAKR
;
A
#
# COMPACT_ATOMS: atom_id res chain seq x y z
N MET A 1 3.67 7.57 -21.82
CA MET A 1 2.57 6.68 -22.28
C MET A 1 2.73 5.26 -21.74
N VAL A 2 3.86 4.58 -21.97
CA VAL A 2 4.10 3.19 -21.55
C VAL A 2 3.93 2.98 -20.04
N VAL A 3 4.48 3.87 -19.20
CA VAL A 3 4.35 3.80 -17.74
C VAL A 3 2.88 3.79 -17.29
N TRP A 4 2.02 4.57 -17.94
CA TRP A 4 0.59 4.66 -17.59
C TRP A 4 -0.20 3.42 -18.03
N ILE A 5 0.16 2.83 -19.17
CA ILE A 5 -0.42 1.56 -19.62
C ILE A 5 -0.07 0.45 -18.61
N VAL A 6 1.19 0.41 -18.16
CA VAL A 6 1.63 -0.55 -17.14
C VAL A 6 0.89 -0.34 -15.82
N ILE A 7 0.76 0.90 -15.33
CA ILE A 7 0.01 1.19 -14.11
C ILE A 7 -1.46 0.78 -14.26
N GLY A 8 -2.11 1.12 -15.38
CA GLY A 8 -3.51 0.75 -15.64
C GLY A 8 -3.72 -0.77 -15.67
N ALA A 9 -2.81 -1.50 -16.34
CA ALA A 9 -2.85 -2.96 -16.37
C ALA A 9 -2.66 -3.58 -14.97
N VAL A 10 -1.72 -3.06 -14.17
CA VAL A 10 -1.50 -3.52 -12.80
C VAL A 10 -2.72 -3.27 -11.91
N LEU A 11 -3.35 -2.11 -12.03
CA LEU A 11 -4.56 -1.78 -11.26
C LEU A 11 -5.72 -2.70 -11.65
N LEU A 12 -5.93 -2.91 -12.96
CA LEU A 12 -6.98 -3.81 -13.45
C LEU A 12 -6.76 -5.25 -12.94
N VAL A 13 -5.53 -5.76 -13.06
CA VAL A 13 -5.18 -7.09 -12.55
C VAL A 13 -5.40 -7.18 -11.04
N SER A 14 -5.01 -6.15 -10.28
CA SER A 14 -5.22 -6.10 -8.83
C SER A 14 -6.69 -6.16 -8.46
N VAL A 15 -7.56 -5.39 -9.15
CA VAL A 15 -9.01 -5.42 -8.94
C VAL A 15 -9.59 -6.80 -9.22
N VAL A 16 -9.17 -7.45 -10.32
CA VAL A 16 -9.62 -8.80 -10.65
C VAL A 16 -9.19 -9.79 -9.59
N LEU A 17 -7.93 -9.73 -9.12
CA LEU A 17 -7.42 -10.60 -8.07
C LEU A 17 -8.20 -10.42 -6.76
N ILE A 18 -8.49 -9.18 -6.37
CA ILE A 18 -9.27 -8.84 -5.17
C ILE A 18 -10.70 -9.40 -5.28
N ALA A 19 -11.35 -9.24 -6.44
CA ALA A 19 -12.70 -9.76 -6.66
C ALA A 19 -12.74 -11.31 -6.62
N VAL A 20 -11.74 -11.96 -7.23
CA VAL A 20 -11.60 -13.42 -7.21
C VAL A 20 -11.33 -13.93 -5.79
N GLU A 21 -10.40 -13.30 -5.06
CA GLU A 21 -10.12 -13.63 -3.65
C GLU A 21 -11.36 -13.46 -2.80
N GLY A 22 -12.07 -12.33 -2.94
CA GLY A 22 -13.33 -12.07 -2.24
C GLY A 22 -14.36 -13.19 -2.47
N ARG A 23 -14.57 -13.60 -3.73
CA ARG A 23 -15.51 -14.68 -4.06
C ARG A 23 -15.11 -16.02 -3.44
N ILE A 24 -13.82 -16.36 -3.45
CA ILE A 24 -13.31 -17.61 -2.88
C ILE A 24 -13.41 -17.59 -1.35
N MET A 25 -13.13 -16.44 -0.74
CA MET A 25 -13.13 -16.26 0.71
C MET A 25 -14.52 -16.46 1.29
N HIS A 26 -15.60 -16.04 0.63
CA HIS A 26 -16.97 -16.28 1.10
C HIS A 26 -17.34 -17.77 1.24
N LYS A 27 -16.52 -18.69 0.71
CA LYS A 27 -16.68 -20.13 0.92
C LYS A 27 -15.83 -20.60 2.11
N PRO A 28 -16.39 -21.45 3.01
CA PRO A 28 -15.61 -22.18 4.00
C PRO A 28 -14.50 -23.00 3.33
N GLU A 29 -13.37 -23.22 4.01
CA GLU A 29 -12.23 -23.95 3.43
C GLU A 29 -12.60 -25.38 2.96
N SER A 30 -13.53 -26.03 3.65
CA SER A 30 -14.08 -27.35 3.28
C SER A 30 -14.78 -27.37 1.93
N GLU A 31 -15.34 -26.24 1.50
CA GLU A 31 -16.12 -26.12 0.25
C GLU A 31 -15.29 -25.59 -0.94
N ARG A 32 -14.01 -25.26 -0.73
CA ARG A 32 -13.12 -24.74 -1.77
C ARG A 32 -12.57 -25.86 -2.65
N SER A 33 -12.67 -25.68 -3.96
CA SER A 33 -12.09 -26.56 -4.98
C SER A 33 -10.55 -26.53 -4.96
N ASP A 34 -9.90 -27.55 -5.55
CA ASP A 34 -8.43 -27.63 -5.63
C ASP A 34 -7.79 -26.47 -6.40
N ARG A 35 -8.51 -25.86 -7.35
CA ARG A 35 -8.02 -24.67 -8.07
C ARG A 35 -8.06 -23.44 -7.16
N GLU A 36 -9.13 -23.25 -6.39
CA GLU A 36 -9.27 -22.14 -5.44
C GLU A 36 -8.24 -22.27 -4.30
N ARG A 37 -7.99 -23.49 -3.80
CA ARG A 37 -6.92 -23.74 -2.82
C ARG A 37 -5.53 -23.41 -3.37
N ARG A 38 -5.25 -23.76 -4.63
CA ARG A 38 -3.99 -23.39 -5.31
C ARG A 38 -3.84 -21.87 -5.48
N PHE A 39 -4.92 -21.18 -5.87
CA PHE A 39 -4.94 -19.73 -5.95
C PHE A 39 -4.61 -19.08 -4.59
N MET A 40 -5.29 -19.50 -3.51
CA MET A 40 -5.04 -18.96 -2.17
C MET A 40 -3.61 -19.23 -1.68
N ARG A 41 -3.00 -20.36 -2.06
CA ARG A 41 -1.58 -20.63 -1.76
C ARG A 41 -0.65 -19.68 -2.51
N ALA A 42 -0.92 -19.42 -3.79
CA ALA A 42 -0.15 -18.47 -4.60
C ALA A 42 -0.30 -17.05 -4.06
N ASP A 43 -1.52 -16.63 -3.73
CA ASP A 43 -1.81 -15.33 -3.12
C ASP A 43 -1.05 -15.14 -1.79
N ARG A 44 -1.07 -16.13 -0.90
CA ARG A 44 -0.24 -16.11 0.33
C ARG A 44 1.26 -16.03 0.04
N ALA A 45 1.74 -16.65 -1.03
CA ALA A 45 3.14 -16.57 -1.43
C ALA A 45 3.50 -15.15 -1.91
N VAL A 46 2.63 -14.52 -2.70
CA VAL A 46 2.76 -13.12 -3.14
C VAL A 46 2.72 -12.17 -1.94
N GLY A 47 1.78 -12.35 -1.02
CA GLY A 47 1.71 -11.56 0.22
C GLY A 47 2.98 -11.66 1.06
N ARG A 48 3.54 -12.87 1.20
CA ARG A 48 4.82 -13.09 1.92
C ARG A 48 6.00 -12.46 1.18
N ALA A 49 6.03 -12.53 -0.14
CA ALA A 49 7.05 -11.86 -0.96
C ALA A 49 6.95 -10.33 -0.81
N ASN A 50 5.75 -9.77 -0.84
CA ASN A 50 5.52 -8.34 -0.65
C ASN A 50 5.93 -7.88 0.76
N GLN A 51 5.61 -8.66 1.81
CA GLN A 51 6.09 -8.37 3.17
C GLN A 51 7.63 -8.43 3.26
N SER A 52 8.25 -9.39 2.58
CA SER A 52 9.71 -9.50 2.52
C SER A 52 10.33 -8.30 1.81
N TYR A 53 9.75 -7.89 0.69
CA TYR A 53 10.12 -6.68 -0.06
C TYR A 53 9.95 -5.42 0.78
N ALA A 54 8.79 -5.23 1.41
CA ALA A 54 8.48 -4.08 2.26
C ALA A 54 9.44 -3.98 3.46
N ARG A 55 9.91 -5.11 3.97
CA ARG A 55 10.91 -5.15 5.06
C ARG A 55 12.33 -4.91 4.56
N SER A 56 12.71 -5.47 3.42
CA SER A 56 14.12 -5.64 3.07
C SER A 56 14.60 -4.75 1.93
N ILE A 57 13.68 -4.21 1.12
CA ILE A 57 13.99 -3.45 -0.09
C ILE A 57 13.35 -2.07 -0.04
N ALA A 58 12.05 -1.98 0.26
CA ALA A 58 11.31 -0.71 0.24
C ALA A 58 11.94 0.41 1.09
N PRO A 59 12.46 0.16 2.32
CA PRO A 59 13.08 1.21 3.11
C PRO A 59 14.34 1.76 2.46
N TRP A 60 15.13 0.92 1.79
CA TRP A 60 16.35 1.34 1.10
C TRP A 60 16.06 2.06 -0.22
N LEU A 61 14.97 1.71 -0.90
CA LEU A 61 14.49 2.51 -2.04
C LEU A 61 14.07 3.91 -1.59
N VAL A 62 13.38 4.02 -0.44
CA VAL A 62 13.04 5.31 0.15
C VAL A 62 14.29 6.11 0.52
N VAL A 63 15.29 5.47 1.12
CA VAL A 63 16.59 6.11 1.41
C VAL A 63 17.28 6.56 0.13
N GLY A 64 17.31 5.72 -0.92
CA GLY A 64 17.87 6.09 -2.22
C GLY A 64 17.17 7.31 -2.84
N LEU A 65 15.83 7.34 -2.80
CA LEU A 65 15.03 8.49 -3.23
C LEU A 65 15.33 9.75 -2.40
N ALA A 66 15.52 9.61 -1.10
CA ALA A 66 15.91 10.72 -0.23
C ALA A 66 17.29 11.27 -0.61
N VAL A 67 18.27 10.41 -0.89
CA VAL A 67 19.62 10.82 -1.34
C VAL A 67 19.54 11.55 -2.68
N VAL A 68 18.79 11.03 -3.65
CA VAL A 68 18.56 11.71 -4.94
C VAL A 68 17.85 13.05 -4.72
N GLY A 69 16.84 13.09 -3.85
CA GLY A 69 16.12 14.31 -3.48
C GLY A 69 17.05 15.38 -2.87
N LEU A 70 17.99 14.97 -2.01
CA LEU A 70 19.02 15.86 -1.47
C LEU A 70 19.97 16.37 -2.54
N ALA A 71 20.36 15.54 -3.51
CA ALA A 71 21.17 16.02 -4.64
C ALA A 71 20.42 17.08 -5.47
N ILE A 72 19.10 16.94 -5.61
CA ILE A 72 18.24 17.92 -6.29
C ILE A 72 18.14 19.25 -5.53
N THR A 73 18.43 19.30 -4.22
CA THR A 73 18.43 20.58 -3.49
C THR A 73 19.69 21.41 -3.73
N ILE A 74 20.77 20.84 -4.26
CA ILE A 74 22.06 21.53 -4.49
C ILE A 74 21.90 22.76 -5.42
N PRO A 75 21.22 22.68 -6.58
CA PRO A 75 20.97 23.85 -7.42
C PRO A 75 20.21 24.96 -6.70
N PHE A 76 19.23 24.63 -5.84
CA PHE A 76 18.46 25.64 -5.09
C PHE A 76 19.33 26.41 -4.09
N TRP A 77 20.32 25.73 -3.49
CA TRP A 77 21.32 26.38 -2.66
C TRP A 77 22.23 27.29 -3.49
N ALA A 78 22.66 26.84 -4.67
CA ALA A 78 23.50 27.63 -5.58
C ALA A 78 22.77 28.87 -6.14
N GLU A 79 21.46 28.78 -6.35
CA GLU A 79 20.59 29.87 -6.82
C GLU A 79 20.15 30.84 -5.71
N GLY A 80 20.58 30.63 -4.46
CA GLY A 80 20.21 31.49 -3.33
C GLY A 80 18.76 31.35 -2.86
N LYS A 81 18.02 30.33 -3.31
CA LYS A 81 16.63 30.03 -2.91
C LYS A 81 16.58 29.34 -1.54
N THR A 82 17.16 29.97 -0.53
CA THR A 82 17.45 29.37 0.79
C THR A 82 16.22 28.81 1.49
N GLY A 83 15.06 29.46 1.43
CA GLY A 83 13.82 28.97 2.05
C GLY A 83 13.32 27.64 1.47
N ALA A 84 13.24 27.55 0.14
CA ALA A 84 12.84 26.31 -0.54
C ALA A 84 13.89 25.21 -0.38
N ALA A 85 15.18 25.57 -0.48
CA ALA A 85 16.29 24.64 -0.33
C ALA A 85 16.32 24.02 1.08
N ALA A 86 16.18 24.82 2.13
CA ALA A 86 16.15 24.36 3.51
C ALA A 86 14.93 23.46 3.78
N GLY A 87 13.74 23.85 3.31
CA GLY A 87 12.51 23.07 3.46
C GLY A 87 12.61 21.69 2.80
N LEU A 88 13.05 21.65 1.53
CA LEU A 88 13.24 20.39 0.80
C LEU A 88 14.33 19.52 1.41
N THR A 89 15.43 20.13 1.85
CA THR A 89 16.54 19.41 2.49
C THR A 89 16.07 18.77 3.80
N ALA A 90 15.36 19.51 4.64
CA ALA A 90 14.78 18.99 5.88
C ALA A 90 13.77 17.86 5.61
N PHE A 91 12.91 18.04 4.60
CA PHE A 91 11.95 17.01 4.19
C PHE A 91 12.66 15.70 3.81
N PHE A 92 13.66 15.74 2.92
CA PHE A 92 14.36 14.54 2.49
C PHE A 92 15.20 13.91 3.60
N LEU A 93 15.79 14.71 4.51
CA LEU A 93 16.48 14.18 5.69
C LEU A 93 15.51 13.45 6.62
N VAL A 94 14.38 14.07 6.96
CA VAL A 94 13.35 13.44 7.80
C VAL A 94 12.81 12.17 7.13
N PHE A 95 12.59 12.20 5.82
CA PHE A 95 12.06 11.06 5.07
C PHE A 95 13.06 9.90 5.02
N GLY A 96 14.33 10.16 4.71
CA GLY A 96 15.40 9.15 4.66
C GLY A 96 15.74 8.58 6.04
N VAL A 97 16.02 9.46 7.02
CA VAL A 97 16.32 9.04 8.40
C VAL A 97 15.12 8.34 9.03
N GLY A 98 13.91 8.86 8.82
CA GLY A 98 12.67 8.26 9.26
C GLY A 98 12.50 6.84 8.71
N ALA A 99 12.81 6.59 7.44
CA ALA A 99 12.77 5.25 6.86
C ALA A 99 13.78 4.29 7.49
N VAL A 100 15.01 4.74 7.77
CA VAL A 100 16.05 3.94 8.46
C VAL A 100 15.62 3.61 9.88
N VAL A 101 15.14 4.60 10.63
CA VAL A 101 14.65 4.43 12.00
C VAL A 101 13.45 3.49 12.03
N PHE A 102 12.49 3.67 11.13
CA PHE A 102 11.33 2.80 11.01
C PHE A 102 11.72 1.36 10.69
N TRP A 103 12.69 1.17 9.79
CA TRP A 103 13.23 -0.15 9.52
C TRP A 103 13.89 -0.77 10.74
N ALA A 104 14.77 -0.03 11.42
CA ALA A 104 15.55 -0.51 12.55
C ALA A 104 14.67 -0.79 13.79
N LEU A 105 13.65 0.01 14.04
CA LEU A 105 12.83 -0.14 15.24
C LEU A 105 11.64 -1.08 15.02
N VAL A 106 11.07 -1.08 13.81
CA VAL A 106 9.80 -1.75 13.51
C VAL A 106 10.00 -2.90 12.54
N LEU A 107 10.40 -2.63 11.29
CA LEU A 107 10.31 -3.63 10.21
C LEU A 107 11.28 -4.79 10.39
N ARG A 108 12.53 -4.56 10.84
CA ARG A 108 13.50 -5.64 11.02
C ARG A 108 13.04 -6.69 12.02
N LYS A 109 12.22 -6.29 13.01
CA LYS A 109 11.65 -7.16 14.06
C LYS A 109 10.45 -7.99 13.56
N ARG A 110 9.94 -7.73 12.36
CA ARG A 110 8.82 -8.45 11.72
C ARG A 110 9.27 -9.60 10.80
N GLY A 111 10.47 -10.15 11.06
CA GLY A 111 11.07 -11.23 10.28
C GLY A 111 10.41 -12.61 10.46
N PRO A 112 10.86 -13.64 9.72
CA PRO A 112 10.50 -15.03 9.97
C PRO A 112 10.76 -15.42 11.43
N GLY A 113 9.81 -16.11 12.07
CA GLY A 113 9.93 -16.55 13.46
C GLY A 113 9.75 -15.46 14.53
N SER A 114 9.27 -14.26 14.16
CA SER A 114 8.93 -13.25 15.17
C SER A 114 7.49 -13.39 15.66
N ALA A 115 7.24 -13.02 16.91
CA ALA A 115 5.91 -13.06 17.52
C ALA A 115 4.85 -12.27 16.71
N TRP A 116 5.26 -11.16 16.09
CA TRP A 116 4.39 -10.41 15.19
C TRP A 116 3.95 -11.24 13.97
N ARG A 117 4.87 -12.03 13.40
CA ARG A 117 4.58 -12.84 12.23
C ARG A 117 3.72 -14.05 12.58
N GLU A 118 3.97 -14.68 13.72
CA GLU A 118 3.13 -15.75 14.23
C GLU A 118 1.70 -15.29 14.49
N ASP A 119 1.53 -14.10 15.08
CA ASP A 119 0.21 -13.49 15.28
C ASP A 119 -0.49 -13.19 13.95
N GLN A 120 0.22 -12.65 12.95
CA GLN A 120 -0.34 -12.44 11.61
C GLN A 120 -0.74 -13.75 10.92
N ASP A 121 0.09 -14.79 11.01
CA ASP A 121 -0.20 -16.11 10.44
C ASP A 121 -1.38 -16.80 11.17
N ARG A 122 -1.57 -16.51 12.46
CA ARG A 122 -2.75 -16.95 13.23
C ARG A 122 -4.01 -16.22 12.77
N GLN A 123 -4.00 -14.90 12.71
CA GLN A 123 -5.12 -14.09 12.24
C GLN A 123 -5.54 -14.46 10.82
N GLN A 124 -4.58 -14.73 9.92
CA GLN A 124 -4.89 -15.19 8.56
C GLN A 124 -5.57 -16.55 8.54
N ARG A 125 -5.14 -17.50 9.39
CA ARG A 125 -5.77 -18.82 9.50
C ARG A 125 -7.19 -18.71 10.03
N GLU A 126 -7.42 -17.88 11.04
CA GLU A 126 -8.75 -17.62 11.59
C GLU A 126 -9.68 -16.98 10.53
N ALA A 127 -9.18 -16.00 9.77
CA ALA A 127 -9.94 -15.39 8.68
C ALA A 127 -10.26 -16.39 7.56
N ASP A 128 -9.30 -17.23 7.16
CA ASP A 128 -9.49 -18.25 6.13
C ASP A 128 -10.53 -19.29 6.55
N ALA A 129 -10.49 -19.74 7.82
CA ALA A 129 -11.46 -20.67 8.39
C ALA A 129 -12.86 -20.04 8.52
N ALA A 130 -12.93 -18.75 8.82
CA ALA A 130 -14.18 -18.01 8.93
C ALA A 130 -14.76 -17.58 7.56
N GLY A 131 -14.00 -17.75 6.47
CA GLY A 131 -14.41 -17.31 5.14
C GLY A 131 -14.48 -15.79 4.99
N ARG A 132 -13.56 -15.06 5.63
CA ARG A 132 -13.59 -13.60 5.71
C ARG A 132 -12.53 -12.97 4.80
N PRO A 133 -12.86 -11.90 4.06
CA PRO A 133 -11.87 -11.11 3.34
C PRO A 133 -10.78 -10.58 4.28
N ARG A 134 -9.51 -10.63 3.84
CA ARG A 134 -8.32 -10.25 4.65
C ARG A 134 -7.57 -9.04 4.09
N TRP A 135 -8.26 -8.21 3.32
CA TRP A 135 -7.63 -7.14 2.57
C TRP A 135 -6.99 -6.08 3.46
N PHE A 136 -7.57 -5.85 4.64
CA PHE A 136 -7.01 -4.96 5.64
C PHE A 136 -6.79 -5.68 6.97
N VAL A 137 -5.70 -5.31 7.65
CA VAL A 137 -5.40 -5.75 9.02
C VAL A 137 -6.52 -5.35 9.99
N SER A 138 -7.24 -4.27 9.70
CA SER A 138 -8.50 -3.92 10.34
C SER A 138 -9.34 -3.02 9.43
N VAL A 139 -10.65 -3.01 9.65
CA VAL A 139 -11.59 -2.06 9.01
C VAL A 139 -11.12 -0.61 9.21
N LYS A 140 -10.61 -0.28 10.40
CA LYS A 140 -10.03 1.06 10.70
C LYS A 140 -8.83 1.40 9.82
N ALA A 141 -7.91 0.45 9.64
CA ALA A 141 -6.75 0.65 8.78
C ALA A 141 -7.15 0.88 7.31
N GLY A 142 -8.16 0.16 6.84
CA GLY A 142 -8.68 0.37 5.50
C GLY A 142 -9.41 1.71 5.34
N TRP A 143 -10.22 2.16 6.32
CA TRP A 143 -10.81 3.51 6.28
C TRP A 143 -9.73 4.61 6.26
N LEU A 144 -8.67 4.45 7.06
CA LEU A 144 -7.54 5.38 7.09
C LEU A 144 -6.81 5.43 5.74
N LEU A 145 -6.50 4.27 5.15
CA LEU A 145 -5.84 4.20 3.84
C LEU A 145 -6.74 4.76 2.73
N GLY A 146 -8.01 4.33 2.68
CA GLY A 146 -8.98 4.83 1.71
C GLY A 146 -9.19 6.34 1.82
N GLY A 147 -9.38 6.85 3.04
CA GLY A 147 -9.50 8.28 3.32
C GLY A 147 -8.25 9.07 2.94
N MET A 148 -7.06 8.57 3.27
CA MET A 148 -5.78 9.22 2.93
C MET A 148 -5.58 9.31 1.41
N PHE A 149 -5.73 8.20 0.68
CA PHE A 149 -5.56 8.20 -0.78
C PHE A 149 -6.61 9.07 -1.48
N THR A 150 -7.85 9.06 -0.99
CA THR A 150 -8.93 9.91 -1.50
C THR A 150 -8.59 11.40 -1.26
N ALA A 151 -8.18 11.76 -0.04
CA ALA A 151 -7.82 13.14 0.30
C ALA A 151 -6.63 13.65 -0.52
N ILE A 152 -5.57 12.85 -0.64
CA ILE A 152 -4.41 13.20 -1.48
C ILE A 152 -4.83 13.33 -2.94
N GLY A 153 -5.67 12.42 -3.44
CA GLY A 153 -6.18 12.48 -4.79
C GLY A 153 -7.03 13.73 -5.07
N VAL A 154 -7.90 14.13 -4.12
CA VAL A 154 -8.68 15.37 -4.21
C VAL A 154 -7.75 16.59 -4.22
N VAL A 155 -6.79 16.66 -3.29
CA VAL A 155 -5.83 17.78 -3.22
C VAL A 155 -5.03 17.87 -4.52
N ALA A 156 -4.48 16.75 -5.00
CA ALA A 156 -3.74 16.69 -6.26
C ALA A 156 -4.62 17.11 -7.46
N LEU A 157 -5.89 16.71 -7.49
CA LEU A 157 -6.81 17.09 -8.56
C LEU A 157 -7.07 18.59 -8.56
N VAL A 158 -7.36 19.17 -7.39
CA VAL A 158 -7.60 20.61 -7.22
C VAL A 158 -6.34 21.41 -7.57
N THR A 159 -5.17 20.98 -7.11
CA THR A 159 -3.90 21.61 -7.48
C THR A 159 -3.63 21.54 -8.98
N SER A 160 -3.88 20.40 -9.63
CA SER A 160 -3.76 20.27 -11.10
C SER A 160 -4.74 21.18 -11.85
N LEU A 161 -5.99 21.31 -11.38
CA LEU A 161 -6.98 22.22 -11.98
C LEU A 161 -6.55 23.69 -11.88
N ILE A 162 -5.95 24.10 -10.77
CA ILE A 162 -5.50 25.48 -10.54
C ILE A 162 -4.21 25.79 -11.31
N SER A 163 -3.28 24.83 -11.40
CA SER A 163 -1.96 25.02 -12.00
C SER A 163 -1.88 24.64 -13.49
N GLY A 164 -2.97 24.16 -14.08
CA GLY A 164 -2.98 23.63 -15.46
C GLY A 164 -2.19 22.33 -15.63
N GLY A 165 -1.95 21.60 -14.54
CA GLY A 165 -1.18 20.37 -14.51
C GLY A 165 -1.96 19.14 -14.98
N GLY A 166 -1.24 18.03 -15.24
CA GLY A 166 -1.86 16.79 -15.67
C GLY A 166 -2.75 16.14 -14.60
N PHE A 167 -3.90 15.59 -15.02
CA PHE A 167 -4.91 14.98 -14.13
C PHE A 167 -4.68 13.50 -13.82
N VAL A 168 -3.83 12.82 -14.58
CA VAL A 168 -3.72 11.35 -14.56
C VAL A 168 -3.33 10.82 -13.17
N THR A 169 -2.31 11.42 -12.54
CA THR A 169 -1.85 11.01 -11.20
C THR A 169 -2.94 11.20 -10.14
N ALA A 170 -3.64 12.32 -10.19
CA ALA A 170 -4.73 12.64 -9.25
C ALA A 170 -5.90 11.65 -9.40
N SER A 171 -6.31 11.35 -10.64
CA SER A 171 -7.37 10.39 -10.93
C SER A 171 -7.03 8.97 -10.47
N ILE A 172 -5.77 8.55 -10.60
CA ILE A 172 -5.31 7.24 -10.10
C ILE A 172 -5.37 7.18 -8.58
N LEU A 173 -4.90 8.22 -7.89
CA LEU A 173 -4.94 8.29 -6.43
C LEU A 173 -6.37 8.26 -5.90
N LEU A 174 -7.28 9.00 -6.55
CA LEU A 174 -8.72 8.95 -6.27
C LEU A 174 -9.31 7.56 -6.49
N ALA A 175 -9.04 6.93 -7.64
CA ALA A 175 -9.56 5.61 -7.95
C ALA A 175 -9.09 4.54 -6.95
N VAL A 176 -7.82 4.59 -6.55
CA VAL A 176 -7.25 3.72 -5.50
C VAL A 176 -7.93 3.99 -4.15
N GLY A 177 -8.13 5.25 -3.79
CA GLY A 177 -8.83 5.64 -2.56
C GLY A 177 -10.26 5.08 -2.51
N ILE A 178 -11.03 5.28 -3.58
CA ILE A 178 -12.40 4.76 -3.71
C ILE A 178 -12.40 3.23 -3.63
N LEU A 179 -11.49 2.55 -4.33
CA LEU A 179 -11.37 1.10 -4.28
C LEU A 179 -11.15 0.59 -2.86
N PHE A 180 -10.26 1.22 -2.09
CA PHE A 180 -10.04 0.87 -0.69
C PHE A 180 -11.29 1.06 0.15
N LEU A 181 -12.01 2.17 -0.02
CA LEU A 181 -13.28 2.40 0.71
C LEU A 181 -14.32 1.32 0.40
N VAL A 182 -14.46 0.91 -0.87
CA VAL A 182 -15.36 -0.18 -1.26
C VAL A 182 -14.95 -1.50 -0.59
N MET A 183 -13.67 -1.83 -0.64
CA MET A 183 -13.15 -3.04 -0.01
C MET A 183 -13.35 -3.04 1.51
N VAL A 184 -13.25 -1.88 2.15
CA VAL A 184 -13.49 -1.72 3.59
C VAL A 184 -14.94 -2.00 3.94
N VAL A 185 -15.89 -1.44 3.17
CA VAL A 185 -17.32 -1.68 3.37
C VAL A 185 -17.64 -3.16 3.21
N MET A 186 -17.10 -3.79 2.17
CA MET A 186 -17.27 -5.22 1.94
C MET A 186 -16.68 -6.07 3.08
N GLN A 187 -15.48 -5.72 3.57
CA GLN A 187 -14.88 -6.41 4.71
C GLN A 187 -15.75 -6.23 5.96
N GLN A 188 -16.18 -5.00 6.29
CA GLN A 188 -17.04 -4.70 7.44
C GLN A 188 -18.36 -5.47 7.41
N GLN A 189 -19.01 -5.57 6.24
CA GLN A 189 -20.23 -6.38 6.09
C GLN A 189 -19.99 -7.87 6.33
N ALA A 190 -18.83 -8.39 5.92
CA ALA A 190 -18.46 -9.78 6.20
C ALA A 190 -18.15 -10.01 7.69
N GLU A 191 -17.65 -9.00 8.41
CA GLU A 191 -17.42 -9.10 9.86
C GLU A 191 -18.74 -9.03 10.65
N ALA A 192 -19.71 -8.23 10.21
CA ALA A 192 -20.98 -7.98 10.90
C ALA A 192 -22.05 -9.07 10.72
N LYS A 193 -21.87 -10.00 9.77
CA LYS A 193 -22.79 -11.14 9.54
C LYS A 193 -22.59 -12.30 10.53
N ARG A 194 -21.80 -12.10 11.58
CA ARG A 194 -21.60 -13.00 12.72
C ARG A 194 -21.89 -12.25 14.01
#